data_AF-A0A3P6FXE2-F1
#
_entry.id   AF-A0A3P6FXE2-F1
#
_cell.length_a   1.000
_cell.length_b   1.000
_cell.length_c   1.000
_cell.angle_alpha   90.00
_cell.angle_beta   90.00
_cell.angle_gamma   90.00
#
_symmetry.space_group_name_H-M   'P 1'
#
loop_
_entity.id
_entity.type
_entity.pdbx_description
1 polymer ?
#
loop_
_entity_poly.entity_id
_entity_poly.type
_entity_poly.pdbx_seq_one_letter_code
_entity_poly.pdbx_strand_id
1 'polypeptide(L)'
;MKETACAKNKEPKPGCFRNVFAVWFRSSRWRQASKCKLHIQSLQCSVKIHRRRRDCMVKQSRSDVAKLLDSDRLQEARRKVCNLMLLHEVLETRQSYEDEKMLSAYDQVDYFCTSILQNFSPLDRQSDVHLLPEETKEAMAGLIFAASRIGELKELQIIRSLFVQRFGLGFDKDCVDLRPGHFVSSEIVKILETKYSRDAFSPENLLGIFQNYQTSSTTANVDPITKDSASRDDHGIARSDTAKKRNQKREVMKKKKKVMKKNSKFLDRSSFMR
;
A
#
# COMPACT_ATOMS: atom_id res chain seq x y z
N MET A 1 74.88 22.00 51.82
CA MET A 1 73.45 22.10 52.19
C MET A 1 72.63 21.49 51.07
N LYS A 2 71.93 20.37 51.36
CA LYS A 2 70.71 19.79 50.76
C LYS A 2 70.70 19.53 49.23
N GLU A 3 70.70 18.26 48.78
CA GLU A 3 69.50 17.46 48.39
C GLU A 3 68.63 18.19 47.34
N THR A 4 68.35 17.65 46.15
CA THR A 4 67.51 16.46 45.92
C THR A 4 67.68 15.83 44.53
N ALA A 5 67.19 14.59 44.42
CA ALA A 5 67.37 13.62 43.35
C ALA A 5 66.35 13.69 42.19
N CYS A 6 66.79 13.11 41.06
CA CYS A 6 66.11 12.17 40.15
C CYS A 6 64.56 12.15 40.06
N ALA A 7 64.02 12.27 38.84
CA ALA A 7 62.94 11.39 38.37
C ALA A 7 62.75 11.48 36.84
N LYS A 8 63.11 10.41 36.13
CA LYS A 8 62.66 10.12 34.76
C LYS A 8 61.17 9.75 34.83
N ASN A 9 60.28 10.57 34.29
CA ASN A 9 58.87 10.20 34.12
C ASN A 9 58.64 9.55 32.76
N LYS A 10 58.32 8.26 32.81
CA LYS A 10 57.82 7.45 31.69
C LYS A 10 56.42 7.91 31.31
N GLU A 11 56.19 8.05 30.02
CA GLU A 11 54.86 8.24 29.45
C GLU A 11 53.91 7.07 29.83
N PRO A 12 52.63 7.37 30.12
CA PRO A 12 51.65 6.36 30.46
C PRO A 12 51.21 5.63 29.19
N LYS A 13 51.40 4.30 29.16
CA LYS A 13 50.79 3.42 28.16
C LYS A 13 49.26 3.47 28.33
N PRO A 14 48.47 3.66 27.26
CA PRO A 14 47.03 3.50 27.35
C PRO A 14 46.71 2.02 27.55
N GLY A 15 46.36 1.67 28.79
CA GLY A 15 45.86 0.36 29.16
C GLY A 15 44.55 0.06 28.44
N CYS A 16 44.55 -1.07 27.73
CA CYS A 16 43.38 -1.71 27.15
C CYS A 16 42.42 -2.17 28.27
N PHE A 17 41.56 -1.26 28.75
CA PHE A 17 40.34 -1.66 29.45
C PHE A 17 39.26 -1.94 28.40
N ARG A 18 39.44 -3.04 27.66
CA ARG A 18 38.31 -3.63 26.92
C ARG A 18 37.35 -4.20 27.95
N ASN A 19 36.29 -3.43 28.16
CA ASN A 19 35.16 -3.69 29.03
C ASN A 19 34.66 -5.13 28.87
N VAL A 20 34.95 -5.99 29.84
CA VAL A 20 34.43 -7.38 29.93
C VAL A 20 32.90 -7.40 30.07
N PHE A 21 32.28 -6.25 30.34
CA PHE A 21 30.83 -6.06 30.31
C PHE A 21 30.20 -6.07 28.90
N ALA A 22 30.98 -5.94 27.82
CA ALA A 22 30.45 -6.00 26.46
C ALA A 22 30.02 -7.41 26.01
N VAL A 23 30.34 -8.46 26.78
CA VAL A 23 30.04 -9.86 26.44
C VAL A 23 28.74 -10.34 27.11
N TRP A 24 28.03 -9.47 27.86
CA TRP A 24 26.84 -9.85 28.63
C TRP A 24 25.49 -9.33 28.10
N PHE A 25 25.45 -8.69 26.93
CA PHE A 25 24.20 -8.57 26.15
C PHE A 25 24.09 -9.74 25.16
N ARG A 26 24.13 -10.96 25.71
CA ARG A 26 23.77 -12.18 24.97
C ARG A 26 22.31 -12.07 24.55
N SER A 27 22.06 -11.90 23.24
CA SER A 27 20.81 -12.18 22.50
C SER A 27 19.62 -12.61 23.35
N SER A 28 19.04 -11.68 24.13
CA SER A 28 17.76 -11.95 24.76
C SER A 28 16.71 -11.88 23.66
N ARG A 29 15.99 -13.00 23.46
CA ARG A 29 14.83 -13.06 22.56
C ARG A 29 13.94 -11.85 22.73
N TRP A 30 13.44 -11.31 21.63
CA TRP A 30 12.67 -10.09 21.67
C TRP A 30 11.29 -10.35 22.28
N ARG A 31 11.03 -9.82 23.48
CA ARG A 31 9.77 -10.06 24.20
C ARG A 31 8.51 -9.64 23.43
N GLN A 32 8.63 -8.63 22.56
CA GLN A 32 7.52 -8.13 21.73
C GLN A 32 7.47 -8.77 20.34
N ALA A 33 8.27 -9.79 20.06
CA ALA A 33 8.35 -10.41 18.74
C ALA A 33 7.00 -10.94 18.25
N SER A 34 6.27 -11.70 19.09
CA SER A 34 4.95 -12.21 18.73
C SER A 34 3.96 -11.09 18.42
N LYS A 35 3.96 -10.02 19.23
CA LYS A 35 3.13 -8.84 19.03
C LYS A 35 3.48 -8.11 17.72
N CYS A 36 4.77 -7.91 17.44
CA CYS A 36 5.23 -7.31 16.20
C CYS A 36 4.80 -8.12 14.99
N LYS A 37 5.00 -9.45 15.02
CA LYS A 37 4.60 -10.35 13.95
C LYS A 37 3.10 -10.25 13.64
N LEU A 38 2.26 -10.20 14.67
CA LEU A 38 0.81 -10.02 14.52
C LEU A 38 0.46 -8.67 13.90
N HIS A 39 1.10 -7.58 14.32
CA HIS A 39 0.86 -6.27 13.72
C HIS A 39 1.31 -6.20 12.27
N ILE A 40 2.41 -6.85 11.89
CA ILE A 40 2.85 -6.94 10.49
C ILE A 40 1.83 -7.72 9.65
N GLN A 41 1.33 -8.85 10.15
CA GLN A 41 0.28 -9.60 9.46
C GLN A 41 -1.03 -8.80 9.34
N SER A 42 -1.41 -8.07 10.39
CA SER A 42 -2.54 -7.15 10.36
C SER A 42 -2.34 -6.05 9.32
N LEU A 43 -1.15 -5.47 9.27
CA LEU A 43 -0.78 -4.44 8.29
C LEU A 43 -0.94 -4.97 6.86
N GLN A 44 -0.47 -6.19 6.54
CA GLN A 44 -0.69 -6.79 5.21
C GLN A 44 -2.17 -6.90 4.84
N CYS A 45 -3.02 -7.24 5.80
CA CYS A 45 -4.47 -7.27 5.59
C CYS A 45 -5.02 -5.86 5.33
N SER A 46 -4.64 -4.89 6.16
CA SER A 46 -5.07 -3.49 6.05
C SER A 46 -4.62 -2.87 4.73
N VAL A 47 -3.37 -3.07 4.30
CA VAL A 47 -2.85 -2.62 3.00
C VAL A 47 -3.73 -3.13 1.86
N LYS A 48 -4.10 -4.41 1.85
CA LYS A 48 -4.99 -4.99 0.82
C LYS A 48 -6.39 -4.35 0.82
N ILE A 49 -6.93 -4.01 1.98
CA ILE A 49 -8.22 -3.32 2.11
C ILE A 49 -8.12 -1.90 1.56
N HIS A 50 -7.10 -1.15 1.98
CA HIS A 50 -6.89 0.22 1.54
C HIS A 50 -6.64 0.31 0.03
N ARG A 51 -5.86 -0.63 -0.53
CA ARG A 51 -5.65 -0.77 -1.98
C ARG A 51 -6.97 -0.95 -2.72
N ARG A 52 -7.77 -1.96 -2.33
CA ARG A 52 -9.09 -2.24 -2.95
C ARG A 52 -10.04 -1.06 -2.85
N ARG A 53 -10.01 -0.33 -1.73
CA ARG A 53 -10.83 0.88 -1.53
C ARG A 53 -10.41 1.96 -2.52
N ARG A 54 -9.11 2.27 -2.63
CA ARG A 54 -8.60 3.24 -3.60
C ARG A 54 -8.93 2.83 -5.04
N ASP A 55 -8.69 1.58 -5.41
CA ASP A 55 -9.00 1.07 -6.75
C ASP A 55 -10.49 1.25 -7.10
N CYS A 56 -11.38 1.01 -6.13
CA CYS A 56 -12.81 1.21 -6.31
C CYS A 56 -13.16 2.70 -6.50
N MET A 57 -12.57 3.58 -5.68
CA MET A 57 -12.77 5.03 -5.79
C MET A 57 -12.29 5.58 -7.14
N VAL A 58 -11.12 5.14 -7.61
CA VAL A 58 -10.57 5.52 -8.91
C VAL A 58 -11.48 5.06 -10.05
N LYS A 59 -11.95 3.80 -10.01
CA LYS A 59 -12.88 3.26 -11.03
C LYS A 59 -14.22 4.01 -11.03
N GLN A 60 -14.73 4.34 -9.85
CA GLN A 60 -15.98 5.08 -9.70
C GLN A 60 -15.84 6.51 -10.27
N SER A 61 -14.77 7.22 -9.92
CA SER A 61 -14.44 8.54 -10.47
C SER A 61 -14.44 8.52 -11.99
N ARG A 62 -13.69 7.58 -12.59
CA ARG A 62 -13.61 7.43 -14.05
C ARG A 62 -14.98 7.16 -14.68
N SER A 63 -15.81 6.34 -14.02
CA SER A 63 -17.18 6.06 -14.51
C SER A 63 -18.09 7.28 -14.44
N ASP A 64 -17.98 8.09 -13.39
CA ASP A 64 -18.83 9.27 -13.23
C ASP A 64 -18.44 10.38 -14.21
N VAL A 65 -17.15 10.52 -14.51
CA VAL A 65 -16.66 11.42 -15.57
C VAL A 65 -17.16 11.00 -16.95
N ALA A 66 -17.09 9.71 -17.28
CA ALA A 66 -17.63 9.21 -18.55
C ALA A 66 -19.14 9.53 -18.69
N LYS A 67 -19.94 9.32 -17.64
CA LYS A 67 -21.38 9.66 -17.66
C LYS A 67 -21.65 11.15 -17.81
N LEU A 68 -20.81 12.00 -17.22
CA LEU A 68 -20.92 13.45 -17.38
C LEU A 68 -20.67 13.82 -18.85
N LEU A 69 -19.62 13.27 -19.47
CA LEU A 69 -19.28 13.51 -20.88
C LEU A 69 -20.36 13.03 -21.86
N ASP A 70 -21.04 11.92 -21.56
CA ASP A 70 -22.07 11.31 -22.41
C ASP A 70 -23.42 12.06 -22.37
N SER A 71 -23.61 13.05 -21.49
CA SER A 71 -24.89 13.76 -21.38
C SER A 71 -25.05 14.84 -22.48
N ASP A 72 -26.03 14.65 -23.38
CA ASP A 72 -26.34 15.52 -24.53
C ASP A 72 -26.50 17.02 -24.20
N ARG A 73 -26.80 17.36 -22.94
CA ARG A 73 -26.95 18.75 -22.48
C ARG A 73 -25.64 19.53 -22.35
N LEU A 74 -24.48 18.87 -22.37
CA LEU A 74 -23.18 19.50 -22.18
C LEU A 74 -22.44 19.84 -23.49
N GLN A 75 -22.92 19.39 -24.65
CA GLN A 75 -22.31 19.72 -25.95
C GLN A 75 -22.39 21.23 -26.26
N GLU A 76 -23.48 21.90 -25.87
CA GLU A 76 -23.66 23.35 -26.02
C GLU A 76 -22.89 24.16 -24.95
N ALA A 77 -22.79 23.62 -23.72
CA ALA A 77 -22.06 24.23 -22.61
C ALA A 77 -20.53 24.11 -22.76
N ARG A 78 -20.07 23.17 -23.59
CA ARG A 78 -18.67 22.76 -23.81
C ARG A 78 -17.70 23.91 -24.08
N ARG A 79 -18.12 25.00 -24.73
CA ARG A 79 -17.26 26.18 -25.00
C ARG A 79 -17.01 27.08 -23.79
N LYS A 80 -17.98 27.29 -22.90
CA LYS A 80 -17.78 28.02 -21.63
C LYS A 80 -17.22 27.10 -20.54
N VAL A 81 -17.53 25.82 -20.65
CA VAL A 81 -17.04 24.74 -19.79
C VAL A 81 -15.60 24.35 -20.12
N CYS A 82 -15.01 24.69 -21.28
CA CYS A 82 -13.61 24.38 -21.58
C CYS A 82 -12.62 24.76 -20.47
N ASN A 83 -12.79 25.92 -19.81
CA ASN A 83 -11.94 26.29 -18.68
C ASN A 83 -12.23 25.48 -17.40
N LEU A 84 -13.49 25.12 -17.15
CA LEU A 84 -13.88 24.27 -16.01
C LEU A 84 -13.55 22.79 -16.24
N MET A 85 -13.59 22.33 -17.49
CA MET A 85 -13.21 21.00 -17.94
C MET A 85 -11.70 20.83 -17.83
N LEU A 86 -10.93 21.80 -18.31
CA LEU A 86 -9.47 21.85 -18.10
C LEU A 86 -9.15 21.86 -16.60
N LEU A 87 -9.85 22.65 -15.79
CA LEU A 87 -9.63 22.66 -14.34
C LEU A 87 -10.00 21.32 -13.69
N HIS A 88 -11.13 20.71 -14.07
CA HIS A 88 -11.57 19.41 -13.57
C HIS A 88 -10.60 18.29 -13.98
N GLU A 89 -10.15 18.31 -15.23
CA GLU A 89 -9.24 17.32 -15.79
C GLU A 89 -7.84 17.46 -15.19
N VAL A 90 -7.36 18.67 -14.93
CA VAL A 90 -6.13 18.93 -14.16
C VAL A 90 -6.26 18.44 -12.72
N LEU A 91 -7.43 18.61 -12.08
CA LEU A 91 -7.67 18.12 -10.73
C LEU A 91 -7.78 16.59 -10.67
N GLU A 92 -8.42 15.98 -11.67
CA GLU A 92 -8.58 14.53 -11.78
C GLU A 92 -7.27 13.84 -12.10
N THR A 93 -6.48 14.37 -13.04
CA THR A 93 -5.14 13.85 -13.34
C THR A 93 -4.19 13.99 -12.15
N ARG A 94 -4.29 15.09 -11.39
CA ARG A 94 -3.57 15.23 -10.12
C ARG A 94 -3.99 14.18 -9.11
N GLN A 95 -5.30 13.98 -8.94
CA GLN A 95 -5.83 12.98 -8.01
C GLN A 95 -5.44 11.56 -8.44
N SER A 96 -5.54 11.25 -9.72
CA SER A 96 -5.12 9.96 -10.28
C SER A 96 -3.63 9.72 -10.08
N TYR A 97 -2.79 10.75 -10.22
CA TYR A 97 -1.35 10.62 -9.95
C TYR A 97 -1.09 10.29 -8.47
N GLU A 98 -1.71 11.02 -7.55
CA GLU A 98 -1.57 10.75 -6.12
C GLU A 98 -2.13 9.37 -5.75
N ASP A 99 -3.22 8.94 -6.39
CA ASP A 99 -3.79 7.61 -6.18
C ASP A 99 -2.85 6.51 -6.68
N GLU A 100 -2.28 6.63 -7.89
CA GLU A 100 -1.28 5.69 -8.43
C GLU A 100 -0.02 5.63 -7.56
N LYS A 101 0.51 6.81 -7.17
CA LYS A 101 1.64 6.92 -6.23
C LYS A 101 1.37 6.16 -4.94
N MET A 102 0.17 6.33 -4.38
CA MET A 102 -0.19 5.66 -3.14
C MET A 102 -0.43 4.15 -3.31
N LEU A 103 -0.94 3.70 -4.47
CA LEU A 103 -1.03 2.28 -4.80
C LEU A 103 0.35 1.64 -4.89
N SER A 104 1.32 2.30 -5.53
CA SER A 104 2.72 1.84 -5.54
C SER A 104 3.33 1.80 -4.13
N ALA A 105 3.04 2.80 -3.30
CA ALA A 105 3.52 2.82 -1.91
C ALA A 105 2.98 1.61 -1.11
N TYR A 106 1.72 1.22 -1.33
CA TYR A 106 1.13 0.04 -0.72
C TYR A 106 1.78 -1.26 -1.15
N ASP A 107 2.11 -1.39 -2.44
CA ASP A 107 2.79 -2.58 -2.95
C ASP A 107 4.17 -2.74 -2.31
N GLN A 108 4.90 -1.63 -2.12
CA GLN A 108 6.18 -1.64 -1.44
C GLN A 108 6.05 -1.98 0.05
N VAL A 109 5.02 -1.47 0.73
CA VAL A 109 4.75 -1.82 2.14
C VAL A 109 4.40 -3.30 2.30
N ASP A 110 3.60 -3.88 1.39
CA ASP A 110 3.28 -5.33 1.42
C ASP A 110 4.52 -6.20 1.16
N TYR A 111 5.40 -5.75 0.25
CA TYR A 111 6.71 -6.37 0.02
C TYR A 111 7.55 -6.37 1.30
N PHE A 112 7.75 -5.21 1.94
CA PHE A 112 8.51 -5.13 3.20
C PHE A 112 7.94 -6.01 4.30
N CYS A 113 6.60 -6.05 4.46
CA CYS A 113 5.97 -6.95 5.42
C CYS A 113 6.31 -8.42 5.14
N THR A 114 6.26 -8.81 3.87
CA THR A 114 6.58 -10.18 3.44
C THR A 114 8.03 -10.53 3.74
N SER A 115 8.98 -9.66 3.37
CA SER A 115 10.40 -9.86 3.62
C SER A 115 10.74 -10.01 5.10
N ILE A 116 10.11 -9.21 5.98
CA ILE A 116 10.29 -9.31 7.43
C ILE A 116 9.71 -10.62 7.97
N LEU A 117 8.53 -11.05 7.50
CA LEU A 117 7.90 -12.28 7.96
C LEU A 117 8.68 -13.53 7.54
N GLN A 118 9.29 -13.53 6.35
CA GLN A 118 10.17 -14.60 5.87
C GLN A 118 11.44 -14.69 6.74
N ASN A 119 12.03 -13.54 7.08
CA ASN A 119 13.27 -13.45 7.85
C ASN A 119 13.05 -13.12 9.34
N PHE A 120 11.92 -13.56 9.92
CA PHE A 120 11.54 -13.16 11.27
C PHE A 120 12.40 -13.80 12.38
N SER A 121 12.95 -14.99 12.13
CA SER A 121 13.77 -15.72 13.12
C SER A 121 15.06 -14.97 13.49
N PRO A 122 15.86 -14.47 12.52
CA PRO A 122 16.96 -13.54 12.80
C PRO A 122 16.54 -12.31 13.61
N LEU A 123 15.40 -11.71 13.25
CA LEU A 123 14.88 -10.50 13.89
C LEU A 123 14.54 -10.70 15.39
N ASP A 124 14.04 -11.88 15.76
CA ASP A 124 13.74 -12.22 17.16
C ASP A 124 15.01 -12.38 18.01
N ARG A 125 16.08 -12.94 17.43
CA ARG A 125 17.28 -13.34 18.16
C ARG A 125 18.37 -12.27 18.18
N GLN A 126 18.46 -11.45 17.14
CA GLN A 126 19.48 -10.42 17.02
C GLN A 126 18.91 -9.05 17.44
N SER A 127 19.64 -8.32 18.28
CA SER A 127 19.26 -6.97 18.70
C SER A 127 20.07 -5.89 17.99
N ASP A 128 21.21 -6.24 17.41
CA ASP A 128 22.00 -5.32 16.59
C ASP A 128 21.47 -5.29 15.15
N VAL A 129 21.06 -4.09 14.68
CA VAL A 129 20.56 -3.87 13.32
C VAL A 129 21.60 -4.27 12.28
N HIS A 130 22.88 -4.01 12.51
CA HIS A 130 23.94 -4.22 11.52
C HIS A 130 24.20 -5.71 11.22
N LEU A 131 23.85 -6.59 12.16
CA LEU A 131 24.03 -8.04 12.03
C LEU A 131 22.83 -8.75 11.39
N LEU A 132 21.77 -8.04 11.05
CA LEU A 132 20.62 -8.60 10.36
C LEU A 132 20.91 -8.81 8.85
N PRO A 133 20.14 -9.66 8.15
CA PRO A 133 20.18 -9.71 6.69
C PRO A 133 19.84 -8.36 6.07
N GLU A 134 20.48 -8.01 4.96
CA GLU A 134 20.29 -6.70 4.33
C GLU A 134 18.83 -6.45 3.93
N GLU A 135 18.17 -7.46 3.36
CA GLU A 135 16.74 -7.43 3.01
C GLU A 135 15.85 -7.11 4.22
N THR A 136 16.20 -7.61 5.42
CA THR A 136 15.45 -7.33 6.65
C THR A 136 15.71 -5.91 7.14
N LYS A 137 16.96 -5.42 7.06
CA LYS A 137 17.29 -4.03 7.41
C LYS A 137 16.53 -3.05 6.52
N GLU A 138 16.59 -3.27 5.21
CA GLU A 138 15.90 -2.44 4.23
C GLU A 138 14.39 -2.44 4.45
N ALA A 139 13.79 -3.61 4.67
CA ALA A 139 12.36 -3.71 4.92
C ALA A 139 11.93 -3.01 6.22
N MET A 140 12.70 -3.14 7.30
CA MET A 140 12.41 -2.42 8.55
C MET A 140 12.53 -0.91 8.39
N ALA A 141 13.63 -0.44 7.78
CA ALA A 141 13.85 0.98 7.53
C ALA A 141 12.77 1.57 6.61
N GLY A 142 12.38 0.81 5.58
CA GLY A 142 11.28 1.13 4.68
C GLY A 142 9.93 1.26 5.39
N LEU A 143 9.60 0.35 6.32
CA LEU A 143 8.38 0.46 7.13
C LEU A 143 8.40 1.67 8.09
N ILE A 144 9.55 1.99 8.70
CA ILE A 144 9.69 3.17 9.56
C ILE A 144 9.49 4.46 8.75
N PHE A 145 10.15 4.54 7.59
CA PHE A 145 10.00 5.67 6.68
C PHE A 145 8.55 5.81 6.20
N ALA A 146 7.93 4.71 5.75
CA ALA A 146 6.54 4.69 5.33
C ALA A 146 5.59 5.13 6.46
N ALA A 147 5.82 4.70 7.70
CA ALA A 147 5.05 5.16 8.85
C ALA A 147 5.13 6.68 9.05
N SER A 148 6.23 7.34 8.69
CA SER A 148 6.33 8.81 8.80
C SER A 148 5.49 9.57 7.76
N ARG A 149 5.20 8.95 6.60
CA ARG A 149 4.51 9.61 5.47
C ARG A 149 3.07 9.12 5.25
N ILE A 150 2.76 7.88 5.63
CA ILE A 150 1.45 7.25 5.44
C ILE A 150 0.69 7.28 6.77
N GLY A 151 -0.21 8.25 6.93
CA GLY A 151 -1.02 8.42 8.14
C GLY A 151 -2.26 7.53 8.23
N GLU A 152 -2.72 6.97 7.12
CA GLU A 152 -3.98 6.20 7.07
C GLU A 152 -3.86 4.75 7.60
N LEU A 153 -2.64 4.20 7.61
CA LEU A 153 -2.33 2.87 8.12
C LEU A 153 -1.87 2.97 9.58
N LYS A 154 -2.78 2.77 10.53
CA LYS A 154 -2.48 2.92 11.97
C LYS A 154 -1.50 1.85 12.47
N GLU A 155 -1.50 0.68 11.86
CA GLU A 155 -0.63 -0.44 12.19
C GLU A 155 0.85 -0.10 11.96
N LEU A 156 1.16 0.74 10.96
CA LEU A 156 2.53 1.22 10.71
C LEU A 156 3.09 1.98 11.91
N GLN A 157 2.27 2.82 12.56
CA GLN A 157 2.71 3.57 13.75
C GLN A 157 3.06 2.64 14.91
N ILE A 158 2.24 1.60 15.09
CA ILE A 158 2.46 0.60 16.13
C ILE A 158 3.75 -0.17 15.84
N ILE A 159 3.96 -0.62 14.61
CA ILE A 159 5.19 -1.33 14.19
C ILE A 159 6.42 -0.43 14.38
N ARG A 160 6.35 0.84 13.97
CA ARG A 160 7.43 1.82 14.17
C ARG A 160 7.80 1.94 15.64
N SER A 161 6.83 2.09 16.55
CA SER A 161 7.09 2.16 17.99
C SER A 161 7.75 0.89 18.55
N LEU A 162 7.39 -0.29 18.03
CA LEU A 162 8.03 -1.56 18.40
C LEU A 162 9.49 -1.62 17.93
N PHE A 163 9.79 -1.10 16.73
CA PHE A 163 11.17 -0.99 16.25
C PHE A 163 11.98 0.05 17.02
N VAL A 164 11.40 1.19 17.39
CA VAL A 164 12.05 2.18 18.26
C VAL A 164 12.38 1.54 19.62
N GLN A 165 11.47 0.76 20.19
CA GLN A 165 11.71 0.06 21.45
C GLN A 165 12.85 -0.98 21.33
N ARG A 166 13.01 -1.61 20.17
CA ARG A 166 14.01 -2.67 19.95
C ARG A 166 15.38 -2.14 19.57
N PHE A 167 15.44 -1.18 18.67
CA PHE A 167 16.69 -0.70 18.02
C PHE A 167 17.06 0.73 18.41
N GLY A 168 16.20 1.41 19.15
CA GLY A 168 16.42 2.77 19.64
C GLY A 168 15.92 3.86 18.70
N LEU A 169 15.88 5.08 19.24
CA LEU A 169 15.40 6.27 18.54
C LEU A 169 16.38 6.77 17.47
N GLY A 170 17.68 6.45 17.58
CA GLY A 170 18.68 6.80 16.57
C GLY A 170 18.32 6.21 15.20
N PHE A 171 18.13 4.89 15.17
CA PHE A 171 17.69 4.17 13.97
C PHE A 171 16.40 4.72 13.37
N ASP A 172 15.42 5.05 14.21
CA ASP A 172 14.16 5.66 13.78
C ASP A 172 14.39 7.00 13.06
N LYS A 173 15.18 7.90 13.68
CA LYS A 173 15.51 9.20 13.10
C LYS A 173 16.33 9.07 11.83
N ASP A 174 17.29 8.16 11.78
CA ASP A 174 18.11 7.93 10.60
C ASP A 174 17.26 7.51 9.40
N CYS A 175 16.24 6.66 9.64
CA CYS A 175 15.30 6.24 8.61
C CYS A 175 14.33 7.36 8.19
N VAL A 176 13.78 8.13 9.14
CA VAL A 176 12.78 9.17 8.82
C VAL A 176 13.40 10.41 8.19
N ASP A 177 14.55 10.84 8.70
CA ASP A 177 15.26 12.04 8.24
C ASP A 177 16.17 11.75 7.03
N LEU A 178 16.26 10.48 6.58
CA LEU A 178 17.15 10.02 5.51
C LEU A 178 18.61 10.46 5.73
N ARG A 179 19.15 10.18 6.92
CA ARG A 179 20.53 10.55 7.28
C ARG A 179 21.56 9.65 6.56
N PRO A 180 22.81 10.13 6.36
CA PRO A 180 23.84 9.32 5.73
C PRO A 180 24.01 7.97 6.43
N GLY A 181 23.96 6.87 5.65
CA GLY A 181 24.03 5.51 6.19
C GLY A 181 22.69 4.88 6.57
N HIS A 182 21.55 5.50 6.24
CA HIS A 182 20.24 4.87 6.39
C HIS A 182 20.08 3.63 5.50
N PHE A 183 19.20 2.72 5.90
CA PHE A 183 18.89 1.50 5.13
C PHE A 183 17.59 1.61 4.29
N VAL A 184 16.95 2.78 4.24
CA VAL A 184 15.68 2.96 3.51
C VAL A 184 15.89 2.73 2.00
N SER A 185 15.03 1.91 1.41
CA SER A 185 15.00 1.66 -0.04
C SER A 185 14.82 2.94 -0.84
N SER A 186 15.65 3.13 -1.87
CA SER A 186 15.52 4.29 -2.77
C SER A 186 14.17 4.33 -3.49
N GLU A 187 13.54 3.17 -3.71
CA GLU A 187 12.25 3.04 -4.36
C GLU A 187 11.12 3.68 -3.53
N ILE A 188 11.02 3.37 -2.24
CA ILE A 188 9.97 3.93 -1.38
C ILE A 188 10.16 5.44 -1.16
N VAL A 189 11.41 5.89 -1.08
CA VAL A 189 11.75 7.32 -1.02
C VAL A 189 11.28 8.01 -2.28
N LYS A 190 11.62 7.48 -3.47
CA LYS A 190 11.17 8.04 -4.74
C LYS A 190 9.65 8.09 -4.80
N ILE A 191 8.95 7.00 -4.48
CA ILE A 191 7.48 6.97 -4.53
C ILE A 191 6.89 8.05 -3.63
N LEU A 192 7.28 8.13 -2.35
CA LEU A 192 6.65 9.01 -1.36
C LEU A 192 7.11 10.48 -1.47
N GLU A 193 8.36 10.73 -1.87
CA GLU A 193 8.93 12.08 -1.98
C GLU A 193 8.76 12.72 -3.34
N THR A 194 8.47 11.95 -4.40
CA THR A 194 8.18 12.56 -5.70
C THR A 194 6.98 13.49 -5.56
N LYS A 195 7.24 14.78 -5.79
CA LYS A 195 6.24 15.84 -5.81
C LYS A 195 5.74 16.01 -7.24
N TYR A 196 4.45 16.24 -7.36
CA TYR A 196 3.84 16.60 -8.63
C TYR A 196 4.40 17.94 -9.14
N SER A 197 5.02 17.99 -10.33
CA SER A 197 5.45 19.25 -10.96
C SER A 197 4.25 19.92 -11.63
N ARG A 198 3.96 21.16 -11.25
CA ARG A 198 2.84 21.96 -11.77
C ARG A 198 2.94 22.16 -13.29
N ASP A 199 4.15 22.09 -13.85
CA ASP A 199 4.44 22.34 -15.26
C ASP A 199 4.01 21.19 -16.19
N ALA A 200 3.76 19.99 -15.63
CA ALA A 200 3.27 18.85 -16.40
C ALA A 200 1.83 19.04 -16.93
N PHE A 201 1.09 20.04 -16.41
CA PHE A 201 -0.27 20.38 -16.82
C PHE A 201 -0.37 21.64 -17.68
N SER A 202 0.68 21.98 -18.42
CA SER A 202 0.50 22.87 -19.58
C SER A 202 -0.64 22.31 -20.46
N PRO A 203 -1.56 23.15 -20.97
CA PRO A 203 -2.65 22.71 -21.86
C PRO A 203 -2.15 21.86 -23.06
N GLU A 204 -0.89 22.03 -23.46
CA GLU A 204 -0.22 21.27 -24.51
C GLU A 204 0.09 19.81 -24.11
N ASN A 205 0.51 19.57 -22.87
CA ASN A 205 0.80 18.22 -22.34
C ASN A 205 -0.49 17.43 -22.04
N LEU A 206 -1.56 18.13 -21.64
CA LEU A 206 -2.88 17.53 -21.36
C LEU A 206 -3.51 16.90 -22.61
N LEU A 207 -3.33 17.52 -23.79
CA LEU A 207 -3.84 17.00 -25.06
C LEU A 207 -3.22 15.64 -25.43
N GLY A 208 -1.93 15.45 -25.14
CA GLY A 208 -1.24 14.17 -25.36
C GLY A 208 -1.65 13.07 -24.39
N ILE A 209 -1.92 13.41 -23.12
CA ILE A 209 -2.41 12.46 -22.11
C ILE A 209 -3.84 12.00 -22.45
N PHE A 210 -4.71 12.92 -22.91
CA PHE A 210 -6.09 12.62 -23.33
C PHE A 210 -6.14 11.58 -24.46
N GLN A 211 -5.26 11.71 -25.46
CA GLN A 211 -5.17 10.78 -26.59
C GLN A 211 -4.71 9.37 -26.13
N ASN A 212 -3.76 9.28 -25.20
CA ASN A 212 -3.27 7.99 -24.68
C ASN A 212 -4.32 7.27 -23.82
N TYR A 213 -5.13 8.03 -23.09
CA TYR A 213 -6.17 7.47 -22.23
C TYR A 213 -7.39 6.95 -23.02
N GLN A 214 -7.78 7.64 -24.09
CA GLN A 214 -8.77 7.13 -25.06
C GLN A 214 -8.32 5.83 -25.73
N THR A 215 -7.02 5.70 -26.01
CA THR A 215 -6.46 4.51 -26.67
C THR A 215 -6.46 3.29 -25.74
N SER A 216 -6.17 3.48 -24.45
CA SER A 216 -6.11 2.39 -23.45
C SER A 216 -7.48 1.84 -23.02
N SER A 217 -8.55 2.61 -23.22
CA SER A 217 -9.94 2.23 -22.90
C SER A 217 -10.70 1.63 -24.08
N THR A 218 -10.20 1.78 -25.31
CA THR A 218 -10.85 1.26 -26.54
C THR A 218 -10.34 -0.12 -26.95
N THR A 219 -9.17 -0.59 -26.48
CA THR A 219 -8.60 -1.89 -26.88
C THR A 219 -9.03 -3.09 -26.03
N ALA A 220 -10.06 -2.97 -25.19
CA ALA A 220 -10.60 -4.09 -24.42
C ALA A 220 -11.94 -4.63 -24.95
N ASN A 221 -12.48 -4.11 -26.06
CA ASN A 221 -13.67 -4.65 -26.72
C ASN A 221 -13.80 -4.15 -28.17
N VAL A 222 -13.11 -4.77 -29.13
CA VAL A 222 -13.60 -4.92 -30.51
C VAL A 222 -12.89 -6.13 -31.15
N ASP A 223 -13.59 -7.26 -31.28
CA ASP A 223 -13.21 -8.32 -32.24
C ASP A 223 -13.47 -7.80 -33.67
N PRO A 224 -12.54 -7.93 -34.64
CA PRO A 224 -12.80 -7.51 -36.01
C PRO A 224 -13.71 -8.52 -36.72
N ILE A 225 -14.90 -8.06 -37.10
CA ILE A 225 -15.71 -8.74 -38.11
C ILE A 225 -15.08 -8.45 -39.48
N THR A 226 -14.54 -9.47 -40.12
CA THR A 226 -14.37 -9.50 -41.58
C THR A 226 -15.17 -10.67 -42.14
N LYS A 227 -16.05 -10.35 -43.09
CA LYS A 227 -16.96 -11.26 -43.81
C LYS A 227 -16.25 -12.04 -44.92
N ASP A 228 -16.98 -13.05 -45.40
CA ASP A 228 -16.91 -13.83 -46.65
C ASP A 228 -16.43 -15.27 -46.40
N SER A 229 -17.13 -16.34 -46.78
CA SER A 229 -18.03 -16.58 -47.91
C SER A 229 -18.99 -17.77 -47.65
N ALA A 230 -20.07 -17.82 -48.42
CA ALA A 230 -21.21 -18.74 -48.32
C ALA A 230 -20.95 -20.24 -48.59
N SER A 231 -21.70 -21.14 -47.93
CA SER A 231 -22.41 -22.27 -48.56
C SER A 231 -23.40 -22.99 -47.62
N ARG A 232 -24.69 -22.97 -48.03
CA ARG A 232 -25.72 -24.05 -48.07
C ARG A 232 -26.13 -24.90 -46.85
N ASP A 233 -27.45 -24.83 -46.63
CA ASP A 233 -28.47 -25.87 -46.35
C ASP A 233 -28.77 -26.36 -44.90
N ASP A 234 -29.88 -25.79 -44.38
CA ASP A 234 -31.13 -26.42 -43.89
C ASP A 234 -31.12 -27.52 -42.79
N HIS A 235 -31.68 -27.21 -41.60
CA HIS A 235 -32.82 -27.89 -40.92
C HIS A 235 -32.87 -27.63 -39.39
N GLY A 236 -34.05 -27.24 -38.87
CA GLY A 236 -34.58 -27.78 -37.59
C GLY A 236 -34.37 -27.05 -36.25
N ILE A 237 -35.36 -26.22 -35.87
CA ILE A 237 -36.03 -26.08 -34.54
C ILE A 237 -35.26 -26.43 -33.24
N ALA A 238 -35.13 -25.45 -32.32
CA ALA A 238 -35.77 -25.46 -30.98
C ALA A 238 -35.25 -24.32 -30.06
N ARG A 239 -36.18 -23.47 -29.60
CA ARG A 239 -35.98 -22.46 -28.54
C ARG A 239 -36.24 -23.09 -27.17
N SER A 240 -35.21 -23.27 -26.33
CA SER A 240 -35.41 -23.41 -24.88
C SER A 240 -34.08 -23.38 -24.13
N ASP A 241 -33.69 -22.24 -23.54
CA ASP A 241 -32.69 -22.28 -22.43
C ASP A 241 -32.62 -21.01 -21.55
N THR A 242 -33.30 -19.92 -21.91
CA THR A 242 -33.21 -18.66 -21.14
C THR A 242 -34.20 -18.57 -19.95
N ALA A 243 -35.17 -19.49 -19.84
CA ALA A 243 -36.15 -19.52 -18.75
C ALA A 243 -35.65 -20.24 -17.47
N LYS A 244 -34.78 -21.26 -17.62
CA LYS A 244 -34.34 -22.13 -16.51
C LYS A 244 -33.44 -21.39 -15.51
N LYS A 245 -32.58 -20.48 -16.01
CA LYS A 245 -31.68 -19.66 -15.18
C LYS A 245 -32.39 -18.59 -14.33
N ARG A 246 -33.54 -18.04 -14.78
CA ARG A 246 -34.30 -17.03 -14.00
C ARG A 246 -35.08 -17.65 -12.84
N ASN A 247 -35.63 -18.85 -12.99
CA ASN A 247 -36.37 -19.53 -11.92
C ASN A 247 -35.46 -20.01 -10.79
N GLN A 248 -34.24 -20.47 -11.11
CA GLN A 248 -33.28 -20.89 -10.07
C GLN A 248 -32.80 -19.71 -9.21
N LYS A 249 -32.64 -18.51 -9.80
CA LYS A 249 -32.26 -17.29 -9.06
C LYS A 249 -33.38 -16.78 -8.14
N ARG A 250 -34.66 -16.98 -8.50
CA ARG A 250 -35.82 -16.59 -7.68
C ARG A 250 -36.02 -17.50 -6.47
N GLU A 251 -35.81 -18.81 -6.61
CA GLU A 251 -35.94 -19.76 -5.49
C GLU A 251 -34.80 -19.64 -4.46
N VAL A 252 -33.57 -19.35 -4.91
CA VAL A 252 -32.45 -19.05 -4.01
C VAL A 252 -32.70 -17.78 -3.19
N MET A 253 -33.32 -16.76 -3.79
CA MET A 253 -33.64 -15.51 -3.11
C MET A 253 -34.78 -15.68 -2.07
N LYS A 254 -35.79 -16.53 -2.36
CA LYS A 254 -36.83 -16.89 -1.39
C LYS A 254 -36.28 -17.69 -0.21
N LYS A 255 -35.35 -18.64 -0.44
CA LYS A 255 -34.67 -19.38 0.63
C LYS A 255 -33.87 -18.45 1.55
N LYS A 256 -33.11 -17.49 1.00
CA LYS A 256 -32.39 -16.47 1.80
C LYS A 256 -33.30 -15.61 2.67
N LYS A 257 -34.45 -15.14 2.14
CA LYS A 257 -35.42 -14.38 2.93
C LYS A 257 -36.06 -15.20 4.07
N LYS A 258 -36.29 -16.50 3.87
CA LYS A 258 -36.85 -17.38 4.91
C LYS A 258 -35.86 -17.67 6.04
N VAL A 259 -34.56 -17.74 5.73
CA VAL A 259 -33.48 -17.89 6.71
C VAL A 259 -33.29 -16.61 7.52
N MET A 260 -33.30 -15.43 6.90
CA MET A 260 -33.19 -14.17 7.64
C MET A 260 -34.38 -13.92 8.57
N LYS A 261 -35.61 -14.30 8.16
CA LYS A 261 -36.80 -14.18 9.02
C LYS A 261 -36.78 -15.17 10.20
N LYS A 262 -36.19 -16.38 10.04
CA LYS A 262 -35.98 -17.33 11.14
C LYS A 262 -34.93 -16.82 12.14
N ASN A 263 -33.84 -16.20 11.67
CA ASN A 263 -32.80 -15.67 12.54
C ASN A 263 -33.26 -14.44 13.34
N SER A 264 -34.13 -13.58 12.78
CA SER A 264 -34.71 -12.45 13.52
C SER A 264 -35.63 -12.90 14.66
N LYS A 265 -36.35 -14.02 14.49
CA LYS A 265 -37.23 -14.58 15.55
C LYS A 265 -36.46 -15.31 16.66
N PHE A 266 -35.20 -15.67 16.41
CA PHE A 266 -34.34 -16.33 17.40
C PHE A 266 -33.66 -15.32 18.33
N LEU A 267 -33.32 -14.13 17.80
CA LEU A 267 -32.76 -13.02 18.57
C LEU A 267 -33.79 -12.33 19.48
N ASP A 268 -35.06 -12.34 19.10
CA ASP A 268 -36.14 -11.74 19.91
C ASP A 268 -36.56 -12.62 21.10
N ARG A 269 -36.36 -13.96 21.00
CA ARG A 269 -36.65 -14.90 22.09
C ARG A 269 -35.55 -15.01 23.15
N SER A 270 -34.32 -14.61 22.85
CA SER A 270 -33.23 -14.61 23.84
C SER A 270 -33.20 -13.36 24.72
N SER A 271 -34.06 -12.36 24.44
CA SER A 271 -34.16 -11.12 25.21
C SER A 271 -35.19 -11.18 26.35
N PHE A 272 -35.88 -12.31 26.56
CA PHE A 272 -36.96 -12.46 27.56
C PHE A 272 -36.68 -13.52 28.64
N MET A 273 -35.44 -14.01 28.76
CA MET A 273 -35.01 -14.87 29.87
C MET A 273 -33.66 -14.40 30.43
N ARG A 274 -33.64 -13.18 30.98
CA ARG A 274 -32.79 -12.76 32.10
C ARG A 274 -33.59 -11.85 33.01
#